data_AF-A0A2W6SIR9-F1
#
_entry.id   AF-A0A2W6SIR9-F1
#
_cell.length_a   1.000
_cell.length_b   1.000
_cell.length_c   1.000
_cell.angle_alpha   90.00
_cell.angle_beta   90.00
_cell.angle_gamma   90.00
#
_symmetry.space_group_name_H-M   'P 1'
#
loop_
_entity.id
_entity.type
_entity.pdbx_description
1 polymer ?
#
loop_
_entity_poly.entity_id
_entity_poly.type
_entity_poly.pdbx_seq_one_letter_code
_entity_poly.pdbx_strand_id
1 'polypeptide(L)'
;MTAAALEELIEREEALVAALDAGDIGAVERLTRDMAAALAAVAASGGWSERRDLKDRVTQSLRLAEAAGGRVNYLADDNRRRIERLTALTGRPQAEAYGRRGRYA
;
A
#
# COMPACT_ATOMS: atom_id res chain seq x y z
N MET A 1 3.46 18.79 -21.53
CA MET A 1 3.88 18.63 -20.12
C MET A 1 3.23 17.42 -19.45
N THR A 2 1.96 17.10 -19.71
CA THR A 2 1.23 15.97 -19.10
C THR A 2 1.89 14.58 -19.27
N ALA A 3 2.52 14.30 -20.41
CA ALA A 3 3.14 12.99 -20.65
C ALA A 3 4.37 12.71 -19.74
N ALA A 4 5.19 13.73 -19.47
CA ALA A 4 6.39 13.61 -18.63
C ALA A 4 6.01 13.48 -17.15
N ALA A 5 5.02 14.25 -16.68
CA ALA A 5 4.51 14.14 -15.31
C ALA A 5 3.89 12.76 -15.02
N LEU A 6 3.30 12.12 -16.04
CA LEU A 6 2.73 10.77 -15.92
C LEU A 6 3.82 9.68 -15.91
N GLU A 7 4.89 9.82 -16.70
CA GLU A 7 6.07 8.95 -16.60
C GLU A 7 6.70 9.04 -15.21
N GLU A 8 6.87 10.26 -14.68
CA GLU A 8 7.40 10.50 -13.34
C GLU A 8 6.54 9.90 -12.22
N LEU A 9 5.23 9.74 -12.46
CA LEU A 9 4.31 9.08 -11.53
C LEU A 9 4.50 7.56 -11.58
N ILE A 10 4.55 6.98 -12.79
CA ILE A 10 4.74 5.54 -13.00
C ILE A 10 6.07 5.08 -12.38
N GLU A 11 7.17 5.80 -12.63
CA GLU A 11 8.48 5.48 -12.05
C GLU A 11 8.45 5.47 -10.51
N ARG A 12 7.70 6.40 -9.90
CA ARG A 12 7.53 6.44 -8.43
C ARG A 12 6.67 5.30 -7.90
N GLU A 13 5.63 4.92 -8.62
CA GLU A 13 4.79 3.77 -8.27
C GLU A 13 5.57 2.46 -8.34
N GLU A 14 6.41 2.28 -9.36
CA GLU A 14 7.30 1.13 -9.49
C GLU A 14 8.34 1.08 -8.35
N ALA A 15 8.95 2.24 -8.03
CA ALA A 15 9.87 2.34 -6.90
C ALA A 15 9.18 2.03 -5.55
N LEU A 16 7.93 2.46 -5.37
CA LEU A 16 7.16 2.16 -4.15
C LEU A 16 6.87 0.67 -4.04
N VAL A 17 6.48 0.02 -5.13
CA VAL A 17 6.27 -1.42 -5.18
C VAL A 17 7.55 -2.17 -4.80
N ALA A 18 8.70 -1.77 -5.35
CA ALA A 18 9.99 -2.38 -5.02
C ALA A 18 10.38 -2.17 -3.55
N ALA A 19 10.11 -0.99 -2.97
CA ALA A 19 10.36 -0.71 -1.56
C ALA A 19 9.48 -1.55 -0.63
N LEU A 20 8.20 -1.76 -1.00
CA LEU A 20 7.29 -2.64 -0.28
C LEU A 20 7.76 -4.10 -0.33
N ASP A 21 8.21 -4.55 -1.50
CA ASP A 21 8.74 -5.92 -1.68
C ASP A 21 10.06 -6.13 -0.90
N ALA A 22 10.89 -5.09 -0.75
CA ALA A 22 12.13 -5.15 0.03
C ALA A 22 11.94 -4.93 1.55
N GLY A 23 10.75 -4.47 1.98
CA GLY A 23 10.49 -4.12 3.38
C GLY A 23 11.21 -2.86 3.87
N ASP A 24 11.64 -1.97 2.97
CA ASP A 24 12.32 -0.72 3.32
C ASP A 24 11.30 0.36 3.71
N ILE A 25 10.96 0.43 5.00
CA ILE A 25 10.01 1.40 5.54
C ILE A 25 10.47 2.84 5.28
N GLY A 26 11.77 3.12 5.35
CA GLY A 26 12.30 4.46 5.12
C GLY A 26 12.11 4.90 3.66
N ALA A 27 12.29 3.98 2.71
CA ALA A 27 11.96 4.23 1.30
C ALA A 27 10.45 4.40 1.08
N VAL A 28 9.61 3.58 1.71
CA VAL A 28 8.14 3.70 1.61
C VAL A 28 7.66 5.08 2.08
N GLU A 29 8.14 5.59 3.21
CA GLU A 29 7.76 6.92 3.72
C GLU A 29 8.22 8.09 2.84
N ARG A 30 9.39 7.97 2.20
CA ARG A 30 9.86 8.98 1.25
C ARG A 30 9.03 8.94 -0.03
N LEU A 31 8.90 7.76 -0.64
CA LEU A 31 8.21 7.57 -1.91
C LEU A 31 6.73 7.92 -1.82
N THR A 32 6.05 7.64 -0.70
CA THR A 32 4.65 8.05 -0.50
C THR A 32 4.48 9.57 -0.43
N ARG A 33 5.42 10.30 0.20
CA ARG A 33 5.40 11.78 0.19
C ARG A 33 5.68 12.33 -1.21
N ASP A 34 6.64 11.76 -1.91
CA ASP A 34 7.00 12.18 -3.26
C ASP A 34 5.86 11.90 -4.26
N MET A 35 5.12 10.80 -4.06
CA MET A 35 3.92 10.46 -4.85
C MET A 35 2.83 11.53 -4.73
N ALA A 36 2.60 12.07 -3.53
CA ALA A 36 1.61 13.12 -3.31
C ALA A 36 1.95 14.39 -4.11
N ALA A 37 3.23 14.74 -4.19
CA ALA A 37 3.70 15.87 -4.99
C ALA A 37 3.54 15.61 -6.50
N ALA A 38 3.87 14.41 -6.97
CA ALA A 38 3.70 14.01 -8.36
C ALA A 38 2.22 14.03 -8.81
N LEU A 39 1.32 13.53 -7.96
CA LEU A 39 -0.13 13.57 -8.20
C LEU A 39 -0.65 15.00 -8.28
N ALA A 40 -0.18 15.90 -7.41
CA ALA A 40 -0.55 17.32 -7.46
C ALA A 40 -0.08 17.97 -8.78
N ALA A 41 1.12 17.63 -9.27
CA ALA A 41 1.63 18.12 -10.55
C ALA A 41 0.80 17.60 -11.75
N VAL A 42 0.40 16.33 -11.73
CA VAL A 42 -0.48 15.75 -12.76
C VAL A 42 -1.86 16.42 -12.74
N ALA A 43 -2.44 16.65 -11.55
CA ALA A 43 -3.73 17.33 -11.40
C ALA A 43 -3.69 18.79 -11.89
N ALA A 44 -2.61 19.52 -11.58
CA ALA A 44 -2.42 20.90 -12.03
C ALA A 44 -2.21 21.04 -13.54
N SER A 45 -1.83 19.96 -14.23
CA SER A 45 -1.47 19.99 -15.65
C SER A 45 -2.67 20.19 -16.59
N GLY A 46 -3.92 20.04 -16.12
CA GLY A 46 -5.17 20.59 -16.70
C GLY A 46 -5.57 20.25 -18.15
N GLY A 47 -4.68 19.67 -18.97
CA GLY A 47 -4.84 19.46 -20.40
C GLY A 47 -4.51 18.02 -20.78
N TRP A 48 -5.50 17.14 -20.66
CA TRP A 48 -5.42 15.74 -21.02
C TRP A 48 -5.76 15.63 -22.52
N SER A 49 -4.76 15.64 -23.39
CA SER A 49 -5.02 15.43 -24.83
C SER A 49 -5.57 14.03 -25.05
N GLU A 50 -6.61 13.88 -25.88
CA GLU A 50 -7.22 12.58 -26.28
C GLU A 50 -6.28 11.70 -27.14
N ARG A 51 -5.04 11.51 -26.71
CA ARG A 51 -4.15 10.54 -27.32
C ARG A 51 -4.30 9.21 -26.58
N ARG A 52 -4.44 8.13 -27.34
CA ARG A 52 -4.60 6.75 -26.81
C ARG A 52 -3.47 6.34 -25.87
N ASP A 53 -2.26 6.84 -26.10
CA ASP A 53 -1.07 6.61 -25.27
C ASP A 53 -1.26 7.06 -23.81
N LEU A 54 -2.00 8.16 -23.57
CA LEU A 54 -2.28 8.69 -22.25
C LEU A 54 -3.22 7.75 -21.48
N LYS A 55 -4.21 7.18 -22.15
CA LYS A 55 -5.18 6.25 -21.54
C LYS A 55 -4.49 4.97 -21.06
N ASP A 56 -3.58 4.44 -21.86
CA ASP A 56 -2.83 3.22 -21.50
C ASP A 56 -1.93 3.47 -20.29
N ARG A 57 -1.24 4.61 -20.26
CA ARG A 57 -0.39 5.01 -19.12
C ARG A 57 -1.16 5.25 -17.83
N VAL A 58 -2.36 5.85 -17.90
CA VAL A 58 -3.24 6.00 -16.73
C VAL A 58 -3.76 4.66 -16.24
N THR A 59 -4.08 3.75 -17.17
CA THR A 59 -4.49 2.39 -16.82
C THR A 59 -3.34 1.64 -16.14
N GLN A 60 -2.11 1.84 -16.60
CA GLN A 60 -0.92 1.31 -15.95
C GLN A 60 -0.75 1.86 -14.54
N SER A 61 -0.87 3.17 -14.34
CA SER A 61 -0.69 3.76 -13.01
C SER A 61 -1.74 3.28 -12.00
N LEU A 62 -3.00 3.16 -12.45
CA LEU A 62 -4.07 2.58 -11.63
C LEU A 62 -3.77 1.15 -11.20
N ARG A 63 -3.26 0.30 -12.10
CA ARG A 63 -2.89 -1.08 -11.77
C ARG A 63 -1.74 -1.14 -10.77
N LEU A 64 -0.77 -0.23 -10.88
CA LEU A 64 0.35 -0.16 -9.93
C LEU A 64 -0.12 0.30 -8.55
N ALA A 65 -1.03 1.27 -8.49
CA ALA A 65 -1.65 1.70 -7.24
C ALA A 65 -2.44 0.57 -6.56
N GLU A 66 -3.22 -0.19 -7.32
CA GLU A 66 -3.92 -1.39 -6.82
C GLU A 66 -2.92 -2.45 -6.29
N ALA A 67 -1.83 -2.68 -7.03
CA ALA A 67 -0.80 -3.63 -6.65
C ALA A 67 -0.05 -3.23 -5.36
N ALA A 68 0.19 -1.93 -5.15
CA ALA A 68 0.74 -1.40 -3.91
C ALA A 68 -0.25 -1.58 -2.74
N GLY A 69 -1.53 -1.30 -2.95
CA GLY A 69 -2.58 -1.53 -1.95
C GLY A 69 -2.68 -3.00 -1.51
N GLY A 70 -2.56 -3.94 -2.45
CA GLY A 70 -2.51 -5.37 -2.16
C GLY A 70 -1.34 -5.76 -1.24
N ARG A 71 -0.15 -5.22 -1.48
CA ARG A 71 1.05 -5.47 -0.67
C ARG A 71 0.93 -4.91 0.74
N VAL A 72 0.40 -3.69 0.88
CA VAL A 72 0.17 -3.09 2.19
C VAL A 72 -0.79 -3.95 3.01
N ASN A 73 -1.88 -4.42 2.41
CA ASN A 73 -2.83 -5.32 3.08
C ASN A 73 -2.18 -6.64 3.51
N TYR A 74 -1.33 -7.22 2.65
CA TYR A 74 -0.58 -8.43 2.99
C TYR A 74 0.38 -8.20 4.17
N LEU A 75 1.19 -7.14 4.13
CA LEU A 75 2.12 -6.80 5.21
C LEU A 75 1.40 -6.51 6.52
N ALA A 76 0.22 -5.89 6.46
CA ALA A 76 -0.63 -5.68 7.63
C ALA A 76 -1.14 -7.02 8.21
N ASP A 77 -1.56 -7.96 7.37
CA ASP A 77 -1.99 -9.29 7.81
C ASP A 77 -0.83 -10.09 8.44
N ASP A 78 0.36 -10.07 7.82
CA ASP A 78 1.54 -10.74 8.36
C ASP A 78 1.94 -10.16 9.73
N ASN A 79 1.95 -8.83 9.86
CA ASN A 79 2.20 -8.16 11.13
C ASN A 79 1.18 -8.55 12.20
N ARG A 80 -0.12 -8.58 11.85
CA ARG A 80 -1.18 -9.06 12.75
C ARG A 80 -0.91 -10.48 13.23
N ARG A 81 -0.62 -11.42 12.33
CA ARG A 81 -0.31 -12.82 12.69
C ARG A 81 0.94 -12.95 13.55
N ARG A 82 1.95 -12.10 13.34
CA ARG A 82 3.16 -12.07 14.19
C ARG A 82 2.83 -11.58 15.60
N ILE A 83 2.05 -10.51 15.73
CA ILE A 83 1.60 -9.97 17.02
C ILE A 83 0.73 -10.99 17.77
N GLU A 84 -0.20 -11.66 17.07
CA GLU A 84 -1.05 -12.71 17.66
C GLU A 84 -0.21 -13.86 18.21
N ARG A 85 0.80 -14.33 17.44
CA ARG A 85 1.74 -15.36 17.89
C ARG A 85 2.55 -14.91 19.12
N LEU A 86 3.06 -13.68 19.13
CA LEU A 86 3.77 -13.13 20.29
C LEU A 86 2.86 -13.00 21.53
N THR A 87 1.60 -12.63 21.33
CA THR A 87 0.59 -12.54 22.40
C THR A 87 0.29 -13.92 22.98
N ALA A 88 0.18 -14.95 22.13
CA ALA A 88 0.00 -16.32 22.58
C ALA A 88 1.21 -16.85 23.38
N LEU A 89 2.43 -16.49 22.97
CA LEU A 89 3.66 -16.89 23.66
C LEU A 89 3.90 -16.16 24.99
N THR A 90 3.44 -14.91 25.12
CA THR A 90 3.61 -14.11 26.35
C THR A 90 2.63 -14.47 27.47
N GLY A 91 1.74 -15.45 27.24
CA GLY A 91 0.94 -16.08 28.30
C GLY A 91 -0.05 -15.15 28.97
N ARG A 92 -0.40 -13.99 28.38
CA ARG A 92 -1.60 -13.26 28.81
C ARG A 92 -2.79 -14.09 28.36
N PRO A 93 -3.56 -14.72 29.27
CA PRO A 93 -4.78 -15.38 28.86
C PRO A 93 -5.65 -14.30 28.21
N GLN A 94 -6.07 -14.52 26.96
CA GLN A 94 -7.29 -13.91 26.47
C GLN A 94 -8.33 -14.24 27.54
N ALA A 95 -8.82 -13.23 28.27
CA ALA A 95 -9.77 -13.46 29.33
C ALA A 95 -10.92 -14.28 28.73
N GLU A 96 -11.12 -15.49 29.25
CA GLU A 96 -12.22 -16.37 28.86
C GLU A 96 -13.52 -15.67 29.22
N ALA A 97 -14.05 -14.87 28.29
CA ALA A 97 -15.26 -14.10 28.49
C ALA A 97 -16.47 -14.93 28.04
N TYR A 98 -17.18 -15.41 29.06
CA TYR A 98 -18.53 -16.00 29.12
C TYR A 98 -18.75 -17.37 28.48
N GLY A 99 -18.70 -18.38 29.36
CA GLY A 99 -19.39 -19.63 29.17
C GLY A 99 -20.92 -19.47 29.14
N ARG A 100 -21.58 -20.24 28.26
CA ARG A 100 -23.03 -20.52 28.33
C ARG A 100 -23.35 -21.92 28.86
N ARG A 101 -22.33 -22.69 29.27
CA ARG A 101 -22.50 -24.02 29.91
C ARG A 101 -21.43 -24.27 30.97
N GLY A 102 -21.28 -23.31 31.89
CA GLY A 102 -20.21 -23.28 32.90
C GLY A 102 -20.00 -24.60 33.68
N ARG A 103 -19.14 -25.46 33.16
CA ARG A 103 -18.40 -26.52 33.87
C ARG A 103 -17.11 -26.78 33.09
N TYR A 104 -15.98 -26.58 33.75
CA TYR A 104 -14.69 -27.10 33.31
C TYR A 104 -14.48 -28.48 33.95
N ALA A 105 -13.94 -29.42 33.18
CA ALA A 105 -13.29 -30.62 33.69
C ALA A 105 -11.78 -30.42 33.59
#